data_AF-A0A329RGY0-F1
#
_entry.id   AF-A0A329RGY0-F1
#
_cell.length_a   1.000
_cell.length_b   1.000
_cell.length_c   1.000
_cell.angle_alpha   90.00
_cell.angle_beta   90.00
_cell.angle_gamma   90.00
#
_symmetry.space_group_name_H-M   'P 1'
#
loop_
_entity.id
_entity.type
_entity.pdbx_description
1 polymer ?
#
loop_
_entity_poly.entity_id
_entity_poly.type
_entity_poly.pdbx_seq_one_letter_code
_entity_poly.pdbx_strand_id
1 'polypeptide(L)'
;MSTPSKSNNSNNPRLPAMAQLEKAARKLTMYSQALREQLARLREEMVAEKRAVLTSEDDVSESSARLQEIEELMAKLQLEIDALRILPASRDDGSLAARQQELEELEEERQEELELLAHIRSMLQLHQSTHSKIQRMIAALIKELHRVRQREEAVVLAALRSRIVKVFAPKI
;
A
#
# COMPACT_ATOMS: atom_id res chain seq x y z
N MET A 1 -68.71 -41.87 -9.44
CA MET A 1 -67.88 -40.96 -8.63
C MET A 1 -66.42 -41.26 -8.95
N SER A 2 -65.81 -40.50 -9.86
CA SER A 2 -64.41 -40.69 -10.27
C SER A 2 -63.60 -39.46 -9.84
N THR A 3 -62.56 -39.66 -9.04
CA THR A 3 -61.48 -38.68 -8.89
C THR A 3 -60.61 -38.70 -10.16
N PRO A 4 -59.96 -37.59 -10.54
CA PRO A 4 -58.52 -37.55 -10.25
C PRO A 4 -57.93 -36.17 -9.92
N SER A 5 -57.04 -36.21 -8.92
CA SER A 5 -55.70 -35.63 -8.85
C SER A 5 -55.33 -34.50 -9.83
N LYS A 6 -55.15 -33.29 -9.29
CA LYS A 6 -54.41 -32.21 -9.96
C LYS A 6 -52.94 -32.26 -9.53
N SER A 7 -52.11 -32.79 -10.40
CA SER A 7 -50.66 -32.84 -10.27
C SER A 7 -50.06 -31.43 -10.26
N ASN A 8 -49.28 -31.17 -9.21
CA ASN A 8 -48.44 -30.00 -9.02
C ASN A 8 -47.31 -30.02 -10.07
N ASN A 9 -47.32 -29.10 -11.04
CA ASN A 9 -46.28 -29.03 -12.08
C ASN A 9 -45.38 -27.81 -11.86
N SER A 10 -44.33 -28.00 -11.07
CA SER A 10 -43.24 -27.05 -10.87
C SER A 10 -42.32 -27.01 -12.10
N ASN A 11 -42.74 -26.29 -13.14
CA ASN A 11 -41.90 -26.03 -14.32
C ASN A 11 -40.85 -24.95 -13.99
N ASN A 12 -39.68 -25.37 -13.51
CA ASN A 12 -38.47 -24.54 -13.55
C ASN A 12 -37.74 -24.80 -14.88
N PRO A 13 -37.57 -23.81 -15.77
CA PRO A 13 -36.87 -24.02 -17.03
C PRO A 13 -35.37 -24.07 -16.77
N ARG A 14 -34.83 -25.28 -16.58
CA ARG A 14 -33.37 -25.49 -16.56
C ARG A 14 -32.82 -25.14 -17.95
N LEU A 15 -31.98 -24.10 -18.02
CA LEU A 15 -31.26 -23.73 -19.24
C LEU A 15 -30.52 -24.96 -19.81
N PRO A 16 -30.45 -25.13 -21.14
CA PRO A 16 -29.65 -26.19 -21.75
C PRO A 16 -28.19 -26.07 -21.32
N ALA A 17 -27.51 -27.20 -21.12
CA ALA A 17 -26.17 -27.27 -20.54
C ALA A 17 -25.15 -26.32 -21.20
N MET A 18 -25.23 -26.12 -22.52
CA MET A 18 -24.38 -25.17 -23.25
C MET A 18 -24.66 -23.70 -22.88
N ALA A 19 -25.92 -23.31 -22.71
CA ALA A 19 -26.26 -21.95 -22.27
C ALA A 19 -25.80 -21.68 -20.83
N GLN A 20 -25.76 -22.71 -19.98
CA GLN A 20 -25.18 -22.61 -18.64
C GLN A 20 -23.65 -22.44 -18.69
N LEU A 21 -22.96 -23.19 -19.55
CA LEU A 21 -21.50 -23.07 -19.76
C LEU A 21 -21.13 -21.70 -20.35
N GLU A 22 -21.87 -21.20 -21.34
CA GLU A 22 -21.66 -19.86 -21.89
C GLU A 22 -21.88 -18.77 -20.85
N LYS A 23 -22.93 -18.88 -20.03
CA LYS A 23 -23.19 -17.94 -18.93
C LYS A 23 -22.07 -17.98 -17.88
N ALA A 24 -21.57 -19.17 -17.55
CA ALA A 24 -20.46 -19.34 -16.62
C ALA A 24 -19.16 -18.75 -17.19
N ALA A 25 -18.86 -19.01 -18.47
CA ALA A 25 -17.70 -18.45 -19.16
C ALA A 25 -17.74 -16.91 -19.14
N ARG A 26 -18.85 -16.29 -19.52
CA ARG A 26 -19.01 -14.82 -19.49
C ARG A 26 -18.77 -14.25 -18.09
N LYS A 27 -19.33 -14.89 -17.05
CA LYS A 27 -19.12 -14.45 -15.65
C LYS A 27 -17.65 -14.55 -15.24
N LEU A 28 -16.98 -15.66 -15.57
CA LEU A 28 -15.57 -15.84 -15.26
C LEU A 28 -14.69 -14.82 -15.99
N THR A 29 -14.96 -14.56 -17.28
CA THR A 29 -14.23 -13.54 -18.05
C THR A 29 -14.37 -12.15 -17.43
N MET A 30 -15.59 -11.73 -17.08
CA MET A 30 -15.80 -10.43 -16.42
C MET A 30 -15.09 -10.35 -15.07
N TYR A 31 -15.12 -11.43 -14.28
CA TYR A 31 -14.44 -11.49 -12.99
C TYR A 31 -12.91 -11.47 -13.14
N SER A 32 -12.37 -12.23 -14.09
CA SER A 32 -10.95 -12.26 -14.47
C SER A 32 -10.46 -10.89 -14.90
N GLN A 33 -11.26 -10.16 -15.69
CA GLN A 33 -10.98 -8.79 -16.07
C GLN A 33 -10.97 -7.85 -14.86
N ALA A 34 -11.99 -7.89 -14.01
CA ALA A 34 -12.05 -7.06 -12.80
C ALA A 34 -10.85 -7.31 -11.85
N LEU A 35 -10.43 -8.58 -11.68
CA LEU A 35 -9.25 -8.92 -10.89
C LEU A 35 -7.95 -8.36 -11.49
N ARG A 36 -7.82 -8.39 -12.82
CA ARG A 36 -6.66 -7.79 -13.52
C ARG A 36 -6.61 -6.29 -13.37
N GLU A 37 -7.76 -5.62 -13.48
CA GLU A 37 -7.88 -4.17 -13.28
C GLU A 37 -7.53 -3.80 -11.82
N GLN A 38 -8.04 -4.54 -10.84
CA GLN A 38 -7.71 -4.32 -9.43
C GLN A 38 -6.21 -4.55 -9.16
N LEU A 39 -5.61 -5.58 -9.77
CA LEU A 39 -4.18 -5.85 -9.66
C LEU A 39 -3.33 -4.73 -10.28
N ALA A 40 -3.76 -4.16 -11.41
CA ALA A 40 -3.08 -3.03 -12.04
C ALA A 40 -3.09 -1.80 -11.12
N ARG A 41 -4.26 -1.45 -10.57
CA ARG A 41 -4.39 -0.34 -9.61
C ARG A 41 -3.51 -0.52 -8.39
N LEU A 42 -3.52 -1.69 -7.76
CA LEU A 42 -2.68 -1.95 -6.59
C LEU A 42 -1.18 -1.91 -6.91
N ARG A 43 -0.76 -2.26 -8.13
CA ARG A 43 0.63 -2.11 -8.55
C ARG A 43 1.03 -0.65 -8.71
N GLU A 44 0.15 0.19 -9.25
CA GLU A 44 0.35 1.63 -9.31
C GLU A 44 0.44 2.24 -7.91
N GLU A 45 -0.48 1.88 -7.02
CA GLU A 45 -0.45 2.29 -5.61
C GLU A 45 0.85 1.83 -4.92
N MET A 46 1.31 0.59 -5.16
CA MET A 46 2.57 0.08 -4.61
C MET A 46 3.78 0.90 -5.09
N VAL A 47 3.79 1.32 -6.36
CA VAL A 47 4.87 2.15 -6.91
C VAL A 47 4.84 3.55 -6.30
N ALA A 48 3.66 4.14 -6.13
CA ALA A 48 3.50 5.42 -5.45
C ALA A 48 3.97 5.34 -4.00
N GLU A 49 3.57 4.29 -3.27
CA GLU A 49 3.97 4.08 -1.89
C GLU A 49 5.48 3.89 -1.74
N LYS A 50 6.09 3.13 -2.65
CA LYS A 50 7.54 2.96 -2.67
C LYS A 50 8.27 4.29 -2.89
N ARG A 51 7.74 5.17 -3.74
CA ARG A 51 8.32 6.51 -3.93
C ARG A 51 8.19 7.35 -2.67
N ALA A 52 7.03 7.30 -2.00
CA ALA A 52 6.82 8.02 -0.74
C ALA A 52 7.79 7.56 0.35
N VAL A 53 8.04 6.25 0.48
CA VAL A 53 9.06 5.70 1.38
C VAL A 53 10.44 6.28 1.08
N LEU A 54 10.88 6.25 -0.19
CA LEU A 54 12.19 6.77 -0.58
C LEU A 54 12.33 8.27 -0.26
N THR A 55 11.30 9.06 -0.58
CA THR A 55 11.28 10.48 -0.24
C THR A 55 11.39 10.70 1.28
N SER A 56 10.61 9.98 2.09
CA SER A 56 10.72 10.10 3.55
C SER A 56 12.08 9.62 4.09
N GLU A 57 12.73 8.63 3.47
CA GLU A 57 14.09 8.20 3.84
C GLU A 57 15.13 9.28 3.52
N ASP A 58 14.98 9.96 2.39
CA ASP A 58 15.80 11.12 2.02
C ASP A 58 15.56 12.28 3.02
N ASP A 59 14.29 12.58 3.36
CA ASP A 59 13.92 13.62 4.33
C ASP A 59 14.51 13.32 5.73
N VAL A 60 14.49 12.07 6.18
CA VAL A 60 15.14 11.66 7.45
C VAL A 60 16.64 11.91 7.39
N SER A 61 17.28 11.60 6.25
CA SER A 61 18.73 11.77 6.09
C SER A 61 19.10 13.26 6.10
N GLU A 62 18.33 14.10 5.42
CA GLU A 62 18.52 15.55 5.41
C GLU A 62 18.30 16.16 6.80
N SER A 63 17.19 15.83 7.44
CA SER A 63 16.86 16.31 8.80
C SER A 63 17.91 15.88 9.83
N SER A 64 18.42 14.65 9.73
CA SER A 64 19.49 14.16 10.61
C SER A 64 20.81 14.93 10.40
N ALA A 65 21.14 15.30 9.15
CA ALA A 65 22.32 16.09 8.85
C ALA A 65 22.21 17.50 9.41
N ARG A 66 21.05 18.16 9.25
CA ARG A 66 20.78 19.47 9.84
C ARG A 66 20.88 19.45 11.36
N LEU A 67 20.31 18.43 11.99
CA LEU A 67 20.41 18.25 13.44
C LEU A 67 21.87 18.15 13.91
N GLN A 68 22.71 17.41 13.17
CA GLN A 68 24.13 17.31 13.47
C GLN A 68 24.84 18.65 13.31
N GLU A 69 24.53 19.42 12.26
CA GLU A 69 25.09 20.76 12.06
C GLU A 69 24.73 21.71 13.22
N ILE A 70 23.47 21.68 13.68
CA ILE A 70 23.02 22.45 14.85
C ILE A 70 23.80 22.03 16.09
N GLU A 71 23.94 20.73 16.36
CA GLU A 71 24.70 20.22 17.51
C GLU A 71 26.19 20.62 17.46
N GLU A 72 26.80 20.65 16.27
CA GLU A 72 28.16 21.13 16.07
C GLU A 72 28.31 22.64 16.31
N LEU A 73 27.32 23.44 15.89
CA LEU A 73 27.27 24.88 16.15
C LEU A 73 27.11 25.18 17.63
N MET A 74 26.17 24.50 18.30
CA MET A 74 25.98 24.60 19.75
C MET A 74 27.25 24.25 20.52
N ALA A 75 27.97 23.19 20.13
CA ALA A 75 29.23 22.81 20.77
C ALA A 75 30.31 23.90 20.62
N LYS A 76 30.43 24.51 19.43
CA LYS A 76 31.36 25.62 19.20
C LYS A 76 30.98 26.84 20.06
N LEU A 77 29.70 27.18 20.09
CA LEU A 77 29.18 28.29 20.86
C LEU A 77 29.38 28.10 22.37
N GLN A 78 29.20 26.87 22.86
CA GLN A 78 29.46 26.53 24.27
C GLN A 78 30.93 26.75 24.65
N LEU A 79 31.88 26.41 23.76
CA LEU A 79 33.30 26.69 23.99
C LEU A 79 33.59 28.20 24.03
N GLU A 80 32.94 29.00 23.18
CA GLU A 80 33.06 30.46 23.21
C GLU A 80 32.50 31.04 24.51
N ILE A 81 31.33 30.57 24.95
CA ILE A 81 30.73 30.97 26.23
C ILE A 81 31.65 30.62 27.39
N ASP A 82 32.21 29.42 27.42
CA ASP A 82 33.11 28.99 28.50
C ASP A 82 34.42 29.80 28.51
N ALA A 83 34.95 30.16 27.34
CA ALA A 83 36.10 31.06 27.24
C ALA A 83 35.76 32.47 27.77
N LEU A 84 34.58 33.01 27.46
CA LEU A 84 34.12 34.31 27.94
C LEU A 84 33.89 34.31 29.46
N ARG A 85 33.39 33.22 30.04
CA ARG A 85 33.18 33.09 31.50
C ARG A 85 34.46 33.16 32.33
N ILE A 86 35.61 32.83 31.74
CA ILE A 86 36.92 32.86 32.42
C ILE A 86 37.51 34.29 32.43
N LEU A 87 37.04 35.18 31.54
CA LEU A 87 37.49 36.56 31.50
C LEU A 87 36.96 37.37 32.70
N PRO A 88 37.72 38.34 33.21
CA PRO A 88 37.25 39.20 34.28
C PRO A 88 36.02 40.01 33.83
N ALA A 89 34.99 40.05 34.68
CA ALA A 89 33.69 40.67 34.41
C ALA A 89 33.77 42.15 33.97
N SER A 90 34.87 42.85 34.26
CA SER A 90 35.11 44.23 33.80
C SER A 90 35.44 44.34 32.30
N ARG A 91 35.48 43.24 31.56
CA ARG A 91 35.73 43.17 30.11
C ARG A 91 34.55 42.60 29.30
N ASP A 92 33.44 42.28 29.96
CA ASP A 92 32.26 41.75 29.26
C ASP A 92 31.35 42.92 28.82
N ASP A 93 31.41 43.25 27.53
CA ASP A 93 30.61 44.32 26.91
C ASP A 93 29.18 43.84 26.56
N GLY A 94 28.67 42.81 27.24
CA GLY A 94 27.40 42.13 26.90
C GLY A 94 27.57 40.99 25.90
N SER A 95 28.81 40.62 25.55
CA SER A 95 29.11 39.53 24.64
C SER A 95 28.69 38.18 25.21
N LEU A 96 28.81 37.97 26.53
CA LEU A 96 28.41 36.71 27.15
C LEU A 96 26.89 36.49 27.04
N ALA A 97 26.11 37.54 27.33
CA ALA A 97 24.65 37.48 27.26
C ALA A 97 24.16 37.22 25.84
N ALA A 98 24.76 37.88 24.84
CA ALA A 98 24.44 37.65 23.43
C ALA A 98 24.69 36.20 22.99
N ARG A 99 25.83 35.61 23.41
CA ARG A 99 26.17 34.22 23.08
C ARG A 99 25.27 33.21 23.81
N GLN A 100 24.83 33.52 25.02
CA GLN A 100 23.85 32.70 25.74
C GLN A 100 22.49 32.71 25.04
N GLN A 101 22.04 33.88 24.58
CA GLN A 101 20.80 33.97 23.82
C GLN A 101 20.89 33.20 22.50
N GLU A 102 22.01 33.32 21.76
CA GLU A 102 22.24 32.54 20.53
C GLU A 102 22.21 31.02 20.80
N LEU A 103 22.67 30.58 21.97
CA LEU A 103 22.62 29.17 22.35
C LEU A 103 21.18 28.73 22.64
N GLU A 104 20.39 29.55 23.32
CA GLU A 104 18.96 29.30 23.55
C GLU A 104 18.20 29.21 22.22
N GLU A 105 18.48 30.10 21.26
CA GLU A 105 17.89 30.05 19.91
C GLU A 105 18.25 28.74 19.18
N LEU A 106 19.50 28.28 19.25
CA LEU A 106 19.90 26.99 18.67
C LEU A 106 19.28 25.79 19.40
N GLU A 107 19.04 25.87 20.71
CA GLU A 107 18.33 24.84 21.47
C GLU A 107 16.87 24.71 21.01
N GLU A 108 16.21 25.83 20.70
CA GLU A 108 14.87 25.87 20.11
C GLU A 108 14.88 25.24 18.71
N GLU A 109 15.78 25.67 17.82
CA GLU A 109 15.91 25.09 16.46
C GLU A 109 16.18 23.57 16.51
N ARG A 110 17.03 23.12 17.43
CA ARG A 110 17.30 21.70 17.65
C ARG A 110 16.03 20.93 18.04
N GLN A 111 15.22 21.50 18.93
CA GLN A 111 13.99 20.87 19.39
C GLN A 111 12.95 20.79 18.27
N GLU A 112 12.81 21.84 17.47
CA GLU A 112 11.93 21.85 16.29
C GLU A 112 12.36 20.78 15.26
N GLU A 113 13.66 20.67 14.99
CA GLU A 113 14.19 19.67 14.06
C GLU A 113 13.98 18.24 14.58
N LEU A 114 14.11 18.00 15.89
CA LEU A 114 13.79 16.71 16.51
C LEU A 114 12.30 16.34 16.37
N GLU A 115 11.40 17.31 16.53
CA GLU A 115 9.96 17.12 16.34
C GLU A 115 9.61 16.81 14.89
N LEU A 116 10.23 17.52 13.94
CA LEU A 116 10.11 17.24 12.52
C LEU A 116 10.58 15.81 12.19
N LEU A 117 11.76 15.43 12.68
CA LEU A 117 12.32 14.10 12.47
C LEU A 117 11.44 12.99 13.07
N ALA A 118 10.84 13.22 14.24
CA ALA A 118 9.86 12.31 14.83
C ALA A 118 8.61 12.17 13.95
N HIS A 119 8.12 13.28 13.40
CA HIS A 119 6.99 13.27 12.48
C HIS A 119 7.28 12.49 11.20
N ILE A 120 8.42 12.75 10.54
CA ILE A 120 8.83 12.06 9.31
C ILE A 120 8.97 10.56 9.57
N ARG A 121 9.58 10.15 10.70
CA ARG A 121 9.71 8.74 11.07
C ARG A 121 8.35 8.06 11.26
N SER A 122 7.37 8.75 11.85
CA SER A 122 6.00 8.24 11.97
C SER A 122 5.36 8.03 10.59
N MET A 123 5.54 9.00 9.67
CA MET A 123 5.04 8.89 8.30
C MET A 123 5.71 7.74 7.53
N LEU A 124 7.03 7.58 7.67
CA LEU A 124 7.78 6.47 7.08
C LEU A 124 7.26 5.11 7.55
N GLN A 125 6.98 4.96 8.85
CA GLN A 125 6.39 3.73 9.40
C GLN A 125 4.99 3.46 8.81
N LEU A 126 4.16 4.51 8.69
CA LEU A 126 2.86 4.40 8.04
C LEU A 126 3.02 3.91 6.60
N HIS A 127 3.97 4.49 5.85
CA HIS A 127 4.20 4.13 4.46
C HIS A 127 4.66 2.67 4.30
N GLN A 128 5.61 2.24 5.13
CA GLN A 128 6.08 0.85 5.16
C GLN A 128 4.97 -0.15 5.51
N SER A 129 4.07 0.22 6.43
CA SER A 129 2.91 -0.60 6.79
C SER A 129 1.92 -0.75 5.63
N THR A 130 1.66 0.35 4.91
CA THR A 130 0.78 0.40 3.74
C THR A 130 1.36 -0.40 2.59
N HIS A 131 2.65 -0.22 2.30
CA HIS A 131 3.37 -1.00 1.30
C HIS A 131 3.25 -2.52 1.57
N SER A 132 3.48 -2.94 2.82
CA SER A 132 3.36 -4.34 3.25
C SER A 132 1.92 -4.88 3.10
N LYS A 133 0.91 -4.03 3.33
CA LYS A 133 -0.50 -4.39 3.12
C LYS A 133 -0.82 -4.57 1.64
N ILE A 134 -0.42 -3.63 0.78
CA ILE A 134 -0.63 -3.69 -0.67
C ILE A 134 0.05 -4.93 -1.24
N GLN A 135 1.29 -5.23 -0.83
CA GLN A 135 2.02 -6.42 -1.26
C GLN A 135 1.26 -7.72 -0.95
N ARG A 136 0.66 -7.83 0.25
CA ARG A 136 -0.18 -8.97 0.61
C ARG A 136 -1.45 -9.05 -0.22
N MET A 137 -2.10 -7.92 -0.51
CA MET A 137 -3.29 -7.88 -1.38
C MET A 137 -2.96 -8.31 -2.80
N ILE A 138 -1.85 -7.83 -3.37
CA ILE A 138 -1.34 -8.26 -4.68
C ILE A 138 -1.12 -9.78 -4.70
N ALA A 139 -0.44 -10.33 -3.70
CA ALA A 139 -0.19 -11.77 -3.61
C ALA A 139 -1.49 -12.58 -3.53
N ALA A 140 -2.50 -12.10 -2.79
CA ALA A 140 -3.81 -12.73 -2.71
C ALA A 140 -4.55 -12.70 -4.06
N LEU A 141 -4.54 -11.56 -4.75
CA LEU A 141 -5.18 -11.42 -6.07
C LEU A 141 -4.51 -12.30 -7.13
N ILE A 142 -3.17 -12.43 -7.11
CA ILE A 142 -2.45 -13.34 -8.02
C ILE A 142 -2.91 -14.79 -7.83
N LYS A 143 -3.08 -15.22 -6.56
CA LYS A 143 -3.60 -16.57 -6.26
C LYS A 143 -5.03 -16.74 -6.75
N GLU A 144 -5.89 -15.75 -6.57
CA GLU A 144 -7.28 -15.83 -7.02
C GLU A 144 -7.37 -15.83 -8.56
N LEU A 145 -6.58 -15.00 -9.23
CA LEU A 145 -6.50 -14.98 -10.69
C LEU A 145 -6.04 -16.34 -11.25
N HIS A 146 -5.09 -17.00 -10.59
CA HIS A 146 -4.70 -18.37 -10.96
C HIS A 146 -5.86 -19.38 -10.81
N ARG A 147 -6.63 -19.30 -9.72
CA ARG A 147 -7.82 -20.16 -9.52
C ARG A 147 -8.91 -19.89 -10.55
N VAL A 148 -9.15 -18.62 -10.89
CA VAL A 148 -10.12 -18.23 -11.92
C VAL A 148 -9.69 -18.77 -13.28
N ARG A 149 -8.41 -18.69 -13.63
CA ARG A 149 -7.88 -19.27 -14.86
C ARG A 149 -8.08 -20.78 -14.96
N GLN A 150 -7.83 -21.52 -13.87
CA GLN A 150 -8.11 -22.96 -13.83
C GLN A 150 -9.60 -23.27 -14.05
N ARG A 151 -10.51 -22.43 -13.50
CA ARG A 151 -11.95 -22.57 -13.73
C ARG A 151 -12.34 -22.24 -15.17
N GLU A 152 -11.75 -21.21 -15.77
CA GLU A 152 -11.94 -20.86 -17.18
C GLU A 152 -11.54 -22.04 -18.09
N GLU A 153 -10.36 -22.63 -17.86
CA GLU A 153 -9.86 -23.80 -18.59
C GLU A 153 -10.80 -25.00 -18.45
N ALA A 154 -11.31 -25.27 -17.24
CA ALA A 154 -12.28 -26.33 -17.00
C ALA A 154 -13.61 -26.12 -17.75
N VAL A 155 -14.11 -24.88 -17.82
CA VAL A 155 -15.33 -24.54 -18.58
C VAL A 155 -15.11 -24.74 -20.08
N VAL A 156 -13.94 -24.34 -20.61
CA VAL A 156 -13.58 -24.57 -22.01
C VAL A 156 -13.52 -26.07 -22.33
N LEU A 157 -12.85 -26.86 -21.50
CA LEU A 157 -12.77 -28.31 -21.66
C LEU A 157 -14.17 -28.97 -21.62
N ALA A 158 -15.04 -28.53 -20.71
CA ALA A 158 -16.41 -29.02 -20.63
C ALA A 158 -17.23 -28.68 -21.88
N ALA A 159 -17.09 -27.46 -22.41
CA ALA A 159 -17.77 -27.04 -23.64
C ALA A 159 -17.28 -27.84 -24.86
N LEU A 160 -15.97 -28.08 -24.98
CA LEU A 160 -15.39 -28.91 -26.04
C LEU A 160 -15.93 -30.36 -25.99
N ARG A 161 -15.93 -30.97 -24.80
CA ARG A 161 -16.48 -32.32 -24.60
C ARG A 161 -17.97 -32.40 -24.93
N SER A 162 -18.77 -31.43 -24.50
CA SER A 162 -20.20 -31.39 -24.82
C SER A 162 -20.45 -31.26 -26.33
N ARG A 163 -19.59 -30.53 -27.05
CA ARG A 163 -19.69 -30.38 -28.51
C ARG A 163 -19.32 -31.68 -29.24
N ILE A 164 -18.29 -32.38 -28.77
CA ILE A 164 -17.90 -33.72 -29.28
C ILE A 164 -19.06 -34.71 -29.09
N VAL A 165 -19.63 -34.81 -27.88
CA VAL A 165 -20.73 -35.75 -27.59
C VAL A 165 -21.95 -35.48 -28.46
N LYS A 166 -22.26 -34.20 -28.78
CA LYS A 166 -23.35 -33.86 -29.70
C LYS A 166 -23.10 -34.27 -31.16
N VAL A 167 -21.84 -34.31 -31.60
CA VAL A 167 -21.48 -34.73 -32.96
C VAL A 167 -21.51 -36.26 -33.11
N PHE A 168 -21.20 -36.98 -32.03
CA PHE A 168 -21.17 -38.45 -32.02
C PHE A 168 -22.47 -39.13 -31.56
N ALA A 169 -23.50 -38.37 -31.19
CA ALA A 169 -24.83 -38.91 -30.89
C ALA A 169 -25.73 -38.81 -32.15
N PRO A 170 -25.81 -39.86 -32.99
CA PRO A 170 -26.82 -39.90 -34.04
C PRO A 170 -28.21 -39.96 -33.40
N LYS A 171 -29.17 -39.23 -33.96
CA LYS A 171 -30.59 -39.38 -33.59
C LYS A 171 -31.03 -40.78 -34.02
N ILE A 172 -31.18 -41.68 -33.05
CA ILE A 172 -31.90 -42.96 -33.22
C ILE A 172 -33.38 -42.67 -32.98
#